data_AF-A0A969KZQ3-F1
#
_entry.id   AF-A0A969KZQ3-F1
#
_cell.length_a   1.000
_cell.length_b   1.000
_cell.length_c   1.000
_cell.angle_alpha   90.00
_cell.angle_beta   90.00
_cell.angle_gamma   90.00
#
_symmetry.space_group_name_H-M   'P 1'
#
loop_
_entity.id
_entity.type
_entity.pdbx_description
1 polymer ?
#
loop_
_entity_poly.entity_id
_entity_poly.type
_entity_poly.pdbx_seq_one_letter_code
_entity_poly.pdbx_strand_id
1 'polypeptide(L)'
;MNPTQPTDPSAATVRSLLQAGIAAAKAGQRSQARELLLRVIALEETNVTAWLWLSGLVESKTDKEACLENVLTLDPNNEAARQGLLLLQKNAAPSASPAAPPPPTAAEVPPKPSPRPQPKKSAPPTTARPADPLKPGHLRQHASIAASLLQSDFAARQKPIDPAERDAPEDVFANEYLCPYCAKRTRPNDQHCPACHKKLWIHIPRRATPSKLYYFFMWNVGINIAVIVVMMVLLVLLGLDDHSVRNSGLFYGVLTALGLIAAYYTVILIGYFKRWRILYYLNVVAAVLLMAQAGANVLISSLRSSGSMFCGGIMFLLGIVWFFMILNLGEDFAYDKYRLILRVDPDVKTSKTLVHRGNHYSQRGMWALAAMHYRRAAGQSPDDINCHLTLALAYLRLNLFDKTAEALAEARRISTIDPLLENSPWSWSKNAEPDW
;
A
#
# COMPACT_ATOMS: atom_id res chain seq x y z
N MET A 1 49.21 -10.15 -20.38
CA MET A 1 48.29 -11.28 -20.05
C MET A 1 47.22 -10.74 -19.12
N ASN A 2 45.97 -10.96 -19.52
CA ASN A 2 44.75 -10.35 -18.98
C ASN A 2 44.34 -11.06 -17.66
N PRO A 3 44.04 -10.36 -16.54
CA PRO A 3 43.58 -11.02 -15.32
C PRO A 3 42.12 -11.42 -15.49
N THR A 4 41.88 -12.73 -15.59
CA THR A 4 40.58 -13.36 -15.65
C THR A 4 39.75 -13.01 -14.40
N GLN A 5 38.68 -12.25 -14.59
CA GLN A 5 37.59 -12.12 -13.61
C GLN A 5 36.99 -13.50 -13.31
N PRO A 6 36.59 -13.77 -12.05
CA PRO A 6 35.77 -14.94 -11.76
C PRO A 6 34.41 -14.72 -12.43
N THR A 7 34.09 -15.54 -13.44
CA THR A 7 32.76 -15.53 -14.06
C THR A 7 31.78 -16.20 -13.12
N ASP A 8 31.26 -15.44 -12.16
CA ASP A 8 30.10 -15.87 -11.40
C ASP A 8 28.92 -16.06 -12.36
N PRO A 9 28.36 -17.28 -12.48
CA PRO A 9 27.25 -17.55 -13.40
C PRO A 9 26.00 -16.73 -13.05
N SER A 10 25.88 -16.25 -11.81
CA SER A 10 24.84 -15.33 -11.36
C SER A 10 24.97 -13.94 -11.99
N ALA A 11 26.17 -13.36 -12.06
CA ALA A 11 26.39 -12.01 -12.58
C ALA A 11 26.12 -11.92 -14.10
N ALA A 12 26.50 -12.95 -14.87
CA ALA A 12 26.18 -13.05 -16.29
C ALA A 12 24.66 -13.18 -16.52
N THR A 13 23.97 -13.94 -15.66
CA THR A 13 22.51 -14.12 -15.69
C THR A 13 21.77 -12.83 -15.34
N VAL A 14 22.25 -12.08 -14.34
CA VAL A 14 21.67 -10.78 -13.97
C VAL A 14 21.81 -9.76 -15.12
N ARG A 15 22.99 -9.72 -15.76
CA ARG A 15 23.24 -8.81 -16.88
C ARG A 15 22.38 -9.11 -18.10
N SER A 16 22.14 -10.39 -18.41
CA SER A 16 21.26 -10.79 -19.52
C SER A 16 19.79 -10.48 -19.23
N LEU A 17 19.33 -10.73 -18.00
CA LEU A 17 17.97 -10.37 -17.56
C LEU A 17 17.73 -8.87 -17.57
N LEU A 18 18.72 -8.06 -17.17
CA LEU A 18 18.65 -6.60 -17.21
C LEU A 18 18.54 -6.09 -18.65
N GLN A 19 19.37 -6.60 -19.57
CA GLN A 19 19.30 -6.22 -20.98
C GLN A 19 17.95 -6.61 -21.60
N ALA A 20 17.45 -7.82 -21.32
CA ALA A 20 16.15 -8.27 -21.80
C ALA A 20 15.00 -7.40 -21.25
N GLY A 21 15.06 -7.02 -19.96
CA GLY A 21 14.08 -6.14 -19.33
C GLY A 21 14.05 -4.74 -19.93
N ILE A 22 15.23 -4.16 -20.20
CA ILE A 22 15.36 -2.85 -20.86
C ILE A 22 14.87 -2.92 -22.31
N ALA A 23 15.21 -3.97 -23.05
CA ALA A 23 14.75 -4.17 -24.42
C ALA A 23 13.21 -4.30 -24.49
N ALA A 24 12.61 -5.08 -23.59
CA ALA A 24 11.17 -5.21 -23.47
C ALA A 24 10.50 -3.88 -23.10
N ALA A 25 11.13 -3.07 -22.23
CA ALA A 25 10.61 -1.74 -21.86
C ALA A 25 10.59 -0.80 -23.08
N LYS A 26 11.67 -0.80 -23.87
CA LYS A 26 11.79 0.00 -25.10
C LYS A 26 10.83 -0.48 -26.20
N ALA A 27 10.54 -1.78 -26.26
CA ALA A 27 9.58 -2.36 -27.19
C ALA A 27 8.10 -2.14 -26.79
N GLY A 28 7.82 -1.43 -25.69
CA GLY A 28 6.46 -1.19 -25.19
C GLY A 28 5.83 -2.38 -24.45
N GLN A 29 6.56 -3.48 -24.26
CA GLN A 29 6.11 -4.68 -23.56
C GLN A 29 6.22 -4.50 -22.05
N ARG A 30 5.42 -3.58 -21.49
CA ARG A 30 5.55 -3.07 -20.10
C ARG A 30 5.46 -4.17 -19.03
N SER A 31 4.58 -5.15 -19.21
CA SER A 31 4.39 -6.26 -18.26
C SER A 31 5.61 -7.19 -18.22
N GLN A 32 6.12 -7.58 -19.39
CA GLN A 32 7.30 -8.44 -19.52
C GLN A 32 8.57 -7.73 -19.03
N ALA A 33 8.72 -6.44 -19.36
CA ALA A 33 9.81 -5.62 -18.86
C ALA A 33 9.82 -5.55 -17.32
N ARG A 34 8.65 -5.35 -16.71
CA ARG A 34 8.49 -5.31 -15.26
C ARG A 34 8.89 -6.64 -14.61
N GLU A 35 8.47 -7.76 -15.17
CA GLU A 35 8.81 -9.09 -14.64
C GLU A 35 10.32 -9.36 -14.70
N LEU A 36 10.96 -9.05 -15.84
CA LEU A 36 12.40 -9.24 -16.01
C LEU A 36 13.21 -8.37 -15.05
N LEU A 37 12.83 -7.10 -14.88
CA LEU A 37 13.51 -6.18 -13.96
C LEU A 37 13.27 -6.51 -12.48
N LEU A 38 12.10 -7.05 -12.11
CA LEU A 38 11.86 -7.55 -10.76
C LEU A 38 12.71 -8.79 -10.45
N ARG A 39 12.94 -9.67 -11.43
CA ARG A 39 13.86 -10.82 -11.26
C ARG A 39 15.31 -10.36 -11.12
N VAL A 40 15.72 -9.30 -11.83
CA VAL A 40 17.03 -8.68 -11.64
C VAL A 40 17.17 -8.17 -10.22
N ILE A 41 16.18 -7.45 -9.70
CA ILE A 41 16.19 -6.92 -8.32
C ILE A 41 16.20 -8.05 -7.28
N ALA A 42 15.47 -9.15 -7.52
CA ALA A 42 15.47 -10.29 -6.61
C ALA A 42 16.83 -11.02 -6.54
N LEU A 43 17.64 -10.92 -7.59
CA LEU A 43 18.99 -11.49 -7.64
C LEU A 43 20.06 -10.49 -7.16
N GLU A 44 19.87 -9.22 -7.49
CA GLU A 44 20.77 -8.12 -7.16
C GLU A 44 19.96 -6.88 -6.77
N GLU A 45 19.64 -6.78 -5.47
CA GLU A 45 18.82 -5.68 -4.93
C GLU A 45 19.51 -4.32 -5.07
N THR A 46 20.83 -4.29 -5.24
CA THR A 46 21.65 -3.09 -5.41
C THR A 46 21.72 -2.58 -6.85
N ASN A 47 21.00 -3.19 -7.79
CA ASN A 47 21.05 -2.80 -9.20
C ASN A 47 20.27 -1.51 -9.48
N VAL A 48 20.97 -0.38 -9.44
CA VAL A 48 20.45 0.99 -9.65
C VAL A 48 19.66 1.10 -10.95
N THR A 49 20.20 0.54 -12.04
CA THR A 49 19.59 0.59 -13.38
C THR A 49 18.24 -0.11 -13.40
N ALA A 50 18.13 -1.28 -12.75
CA ALA A 50 16.87 -2.03 -12.70
C ALA A 50 15.77 -1.26 -11.96
N TRP A 51 16.09 -0.67 -10.81
CA TRP A 51 15.16 0.17 -10.05
C TRP A 51 14.72 1.42 -10.81
N LEU A 52 15.65 2.07 -11.52
CA LEU A 52 15.34 3.26 -12.32
C LEU A 52 14.39 2.92 -13.47
N TRP A 53 14.65 1.86 -14.23
CA TRP A 53 13.75 1.41 -15.29
C TRP A 53 12.40 0.93 -14.75
N LEU A 54 12.39 0.28 -13.58
CA LEU A 54 11.16 -0.17 -12.93
C LEU A 54 10.27 1.00 -12.55
N SER A 55 10.83 2.13 -12.09
CA SER A 55 10.06 3.35 -11.74
C SER A 55 9.21 3.89 -12.90
N GLY A 56 9.67 3.71 -14.14
CA GLY A 56 8.94 4.10 -15.35
C GLY A 56 7.84 3.13 -15.75
N LEU A 57 7.82 1.91 -15.19
CA LEU A 57 6.91 0.81 -15.56
C LEU A 57 5.76 0.63 -14.56
N VAL A 58 5.94 0.98 -13.30
CA VAL A 58 4.87 0.89 -12.28
C VAL A 58 3.81 1.96 -12.50
N GLU A 59 2.55 1.63 -12.19
CA GLU A 59 1.41 2.52 -12.46
C GLU A 59 1.08 3.41 -11.27
N SER A 60 1.13 2.86 -10.06
CA SER A 60 0.83 3.60 -8.83
C SER A 60 1.90 4.64 -8.53
N LYS A 61 1.46 5.85 -8.18
CA LYS A 61 2.34 6.94 -7.73
C LYS A 61 3.24 6.49 -6.57
N THR A 62 2.67 5.79 -5.59
CA THR A 62 3.40 5.28 -4.42
C THR A 62 4.55 4.35 -4.82
N ASP A 63 4.34 3.53 -5.83
CA ASP A 63 5.32 2.53 -6.25
C ASP A 63 6.41 3.16 -7.12
N LYS A 64 6.07 4.21 -7.89
CA LYS A 64 7.04 5.04 -8.60
C LYS A 64 7.96 5.76 -7.61
N GLU A 65 7.38 6.36 -6.57
CA GLU A 65 8.11 7.02 -5.48
C GLU A 65 9.06 6.04 -4.79
N ALA A 66 8.57 4.85 -4.40
CA ALA A 66 9.39 3.82 -3.77
C ALA A 66 10.57 3.36 -4.65
N CYS A 67 10.35 3.18 -5.97
CA CYS A 67 11.45 2.81 -6.88
C CYS A 67 12.51 3.91 -6.97
N LEU A 68 12.11 5.18 -7.07
CA LEU A 68 13.03 6.31 -7.17
C LEU A 68 13.77 6.57 -5.85
N GLU A 69 13.11 6.38 -4.71
CA GLU A 69 13.74 6.43 -3.38
C GLU A 69 14.79 5.33 -3.21
N ASN A 70 14.50 4.11 -3.68
CA ASN A 70 15.48 3.02 -3.69
C ASN A 70 16.69 3.36 -4.57
N VAL A 71 16.47 3.97 -5.75
CA VAL A 71 17.58 4.45 -6.61
C VAL A 71 18.45 5.46 -5.87
N LEU A 72 17.86 6.47 -5.21
CA LEU A 72 18.61 7.48 -4.46
C LEU A 72 19.26 6.94 -3.19
N THR A 73 18.75 5.84 -2.65
CA THR A 73 19.37 5.13 -1.52
C THR A 73 20.64 4.41 -1.95
N LEU A 74 20.65 3.84 -3.16
CA LEU A 74 21.79 3.12 -3.74
C LEU A 74 22.81 4.06 -4.41
N ASP A 75 22.32 5.08 -5.12
CA ASP A 75 23.10 6.11 -5.80
C ASP A 75 22.50 7.50 -5.52
N PRO A 76 22.96 8.18 -4.45
CA PRO A 76 22.45 9.49 -4.07
C PRO A 76 22.64 10.57 -5.13
N ASN A 77 23.59 10.39 -6.06
CA ASN A 77 23.93 11.35 -7.11
C ASN A 77 23.14 11.11 -8.41
N ASN A 78 22.20 10.17 -8.41
CA ASN A 78 21.41 9.87 -9.59
C ASN A 78 20.43 11.01 -9.93
N GLU A 79 20.81 11.84 -10.91
CA GLU A 79 20.00 12.99 -11.33
C GLU A 79 18.63 12.59 -11.86
N ALA A 80 18.54 11.47 -12.59
CA ALA A 80 17.28 10.99 -13.17
C ALA A 80 16.26 10.63 -12.08
N ALA A 81 16.71 10.00 -10.99
CA ALA A 81 15.83 9.67 -9.88
C ALA A 81 15.37 10.90 -9.08
N ARG A 82 16.26 11.89 -8.87
CA ARG A 82 15.89 13.17 -8.23
C ARG A 82 14.84 13.92 -9.05
N GLN A 83 15.06 14.03 -10.37
CA GLN A 83 14.11 14.68 -11.26
C GLN A 83 12.75 13.94 -11.29
N GLY A 84 12.77 12.61 -11.31
CA GLY A 84 11.56 11.79 -11.23
C GLY A 84 10.72 12.07 -9.98
N LEU A 85 11.35 12.17 -8.80
CA LEU A 85 10.64 12.49 -7.55
C LEU A 85 10.09 13.92 -7.53
N LEU A 86 10.85 14.89 -8.02
CA LEU A 86 10.38 16.28 -8.12
C LEU A 86 9.14 16.40 -9.03
N LEU A 87 9.10 15.65 -10.13
CA LEU A 87 7.92 15.61 -11.02
C LEU A 87 6.69 14.99 -10.34
N LEU A 88 6.86 13.91 -9.57
CA LEU A 88 5.77 13.27 -8.84
C LEU A 88 5.20 14.15 -7.71
N GLN A 89 6.06 14.98 -7.10
CA GLN A 89 5.66 15.96 -6.09
C GLN A 89 4.95 17.17 -6.71
N LYS A 90 5.41 17.67 -7.87
CA LYS A 90 4.77 18.80 -8.57
C LYS A 90 3.36 18.44 -9.05
N ASN A 91 3.16 17.19 -9.51
CA ASN A 91 1.84 16.67 -9.89
C ASN A 91 0.95 16.30 -8.68
N ALA A 92 1.42 16.50 -7.45
CA ALA A 92 0.66 16.31 -6.20
C ALA A 92 -0.02 17.60 -5.70
N ALA A 93 0.29 18.76 -6.29
CA ALA A 93 -0.37 20.01 -5.94
C ALA A 93 -1.85 19.96 -6.35
N PRO A 94 -2.80 20.44 -5.53
CA PRO A 94 -4.21 20.37 -5.86
C PRO A 94 -4.49 21.09 -7.18
N SER A 95 -5.08 20.36 -8.12
CA SER A 95 -5.86 20.96 -9.20
C SER A 95 -6.88 21.89 -8.55
N ALA A 96 -6.65 23.20 -8.71
CA ALA A 96 -7.73 24.16 -8.64
C ALA A 96 -8.81 23.67 -9.61
N SER A 97 -9.97 23.34 -9.05
CA SER A 97 -11.19 23.08 -9.80
C SER A 97 -11.47 24.30 -10.68
N PRO A 98 -11.67 24.16 -12.00
CA PRO A 98 -12.13 25.27 -12.83
C PRO A 98 -13.53 25.66 -12.38
N ALA A 99 -13.62 26.80 -11.70
CA ALA A 99 -14.87 27.42 -11.32
C ALA A 99 -15.73 27.66 -12.58
N ALA A 100 -16.97 27.20 -12.54
CA ALA A 100 -18.02 27.61 -13.47
C ALA A 100 -18.21 29.14 -13.40
N PRO A 101 -18.52 29.80 -14.53
CA PRO A 101 -18.61 31.26 -14.60
C PRO A 101 -19.86 31.79 -13.87
N PRO A 102 -19.79 32.99 -13.25
CA PRO A 102 -20.91 33.58 -12.52
C PRO A 102 -21.91 34.30 -13.45
N PRO A 103 -23.21 34.32 -13.13
CA PRO A 103 -24.18 35.26 -13.71
C PRO A 103 -24.16 36.64 -12.98
N PRO A 104 -24.75 37.68 -13.60
CA PRO A 104 -24.28 39.06 -13.46
C PRO A 104 -24.91 39.89 -12.32
N THR A 105 -24.16 40.93 -11.97
CA THR A 105 -24.36 42.03 -11.02
C THR A 105 -25.69 42.77 -11.14
N ALA A 106 -26.31 43.11 -10.00
CA ALA A 106 -27.16 44.30 -9.86
C ALA A 106 -27.18 44.83 -8.42
N ALA A 107 -26.81 46.10 -8.30
CA ALA A 107 -27.27 47.15 -7.39
C ALA A 107 -26.90 47.16 -5.88
N GLU A 108 -26.34 48.32 -5.55
CA GLU A 108 -25.82 48.90 -4.31
C GLU A 108 -26.95 49.62 -3.51
N VAL A 109 -26.93 49.69 -2.15
CA VAL A 109 -26.92 50.90 -1.25
C VAL A 109 -27.94 50.67 -0.08
N PRO A 110 -27.84 51.18 1.21
CA PRO A 110 -26.77 51.25 2.23
C PRO A 110 -27.34 50.97 3.70
N PRO A 111 -26.95 51.58 4.88
CA PRO A 111 -26.63 50.82 6.11
C PRO A 111 -27.40 51.16 7.45
N LYS A 112 -27.13 50.33 8.49
CA LYS A 112 -27.29 50.51 9.98
C LYS A 112 -28.73 50.53 10.58
N PRO A 113 -28.95 50.36 11.92
CA PRO A 113 -28.02 50.23 13.06
C PRO A 113 -28.29 49.11 14.10
N SER A 114 -27.31 48.83 14.97
CA SER A 114 -27.46 48.05 16.22
C SER A 114 -28.19 48.84 17.32
N PRO A 115 -28.77 48.21 18.36
CA PRO A 115 -28.01 48.17 19.64
C PRO A 115 -28.30 47.01 20.64
N ARG A 116 -27.27 46.77 21.48
CA ARG A 116 -27.27 46.48 22.93
C ARG A 116 -27.46 45.05 23.50
N PRO A 117 -26.99 44.80 24.77
CA PRO A 117 -26.07 43.69 25.05
C PRO A 117 -26.48 42.77 26.24
N GLN A 118 -25.68 41.70 26.42
CA GLN A 118 -25.52 40.83 27.61
C GLN A 118 -26.59 39.74 27.85
N PRO A 119 -26.31 38.63 28.58
CA PRO A 119 -25.16 38.36 29.47
C PRO A 119 -24.43 37.00 29.31
N LYS A 120 -23.23 36.95 29.90
CA LYS A 120 -22.36 35.77 30.10
C LYS A 120 -23.09 34.64 30.85
N LYS A 121 -22.98 33.40 30.35
CA LYS A 121 -23.01 32.18 31.18
C LYS A 121 -21.88 31.23 30.75
N SER A 122 -21.27 30.68 31.80
CA SER A 122 -20.13 29.77 31.95
C SER A 122 -20.00 28.61 30.97
N ALA A 123 -18.74 28.30 30.64
CA ALA A 123 -18.28 27.19 29.82
C ALA A 123 -18.45 25.80 30.48
N PRO A 124 -18.72 24.75 29.67
CA PRO A 124 -18.29 23.37 29.91
C PRO A 124 -17.10 23.00 28.98
N PRO A 125 -16.37 21.90 29.28
CA PRO A 125 -15.02 21.68 28.77
C PRO A 125 -15.00 21.37 27.27
N THR A 126 -14.02 21.98 26.60
CA THR A 126 -13.66 21.79 25.20
C THR A 126 -13.54 20.31 24.85
N THR A 127 -14.48 19.82 24.05
CA THR A 127 -14.32 18.62 23.25
C THR A 127 -13.09 18.78 22.35
N ALA A 128 -12.10 17.90 22.53
CA ALA A 128 -10.94 17.82 21.66
C ALA A 128 -11.40 17.56 20.21
N ARG A 129 -11.22 18.57 19.37
CA ARG A 129 -11.41 18.51 17.92
C ARG A 129 -10.33 17.59 17.33
N PRO A 130 -10.64 16.75 16.33
CA PRO A 130 -9.63 15.91 15.67
C PRO A 130 -8.53 16.79 15.08
N ALA A 131 -7.29 16.50 15.45
CA ALA A 131 -6.13 17.26 15.01
C ALA A 131 -5.89 17.07 13.50
N ASP A 132 -5.77 18.18 12.78
CA ASP A 132 -5.35 18.22 11.39
C ASP A 132 -3.95 17.58 11.20
N PRO A 133 -3.64 17.02 10.01
CA PRO A 133 -2.31 16.50 9.71
C PRO A 133 -1.29 17.65 9.73
N LEU A 134 -0.37 17.64 10.70
CA LEU A 134 0.70 18.64 10.78
C LEU A 134 1.62 18.54 9.54
N LYS A 135 1.82 19.67 8.86
CA LYS A 135 2.82 19.82 7.79
C LYS A 135 4.24 19.81 8.37
N PRO A 136 5.26 19.29 7.63
CA PRO A 136 6.61 19.05 8.13
C PRO A 136 7.36 20.27 8.70
N GLY A 137 7.00 21.50 8.31
CA GLY A 137 7.65 22.73 8.77
C GLY A 137 7.36 23.11 10.23
N HIS A 138 6.19 22.73 10.77
CA HIS A 138 5.82 23.06 12.15
C HIS A 138 6.35 22.05 13.20
N LEU A 139 6.85 20.88 12.78
CA LEU A 139 7.50 19.94 13.70
C LEU A 139 8.81 20.49 14.29
N ARG A 140 9.49 21.41 13.59
CA ARG A 140 10.78 21.97 14.04
C ARG A 140 10.66 22.91 15.24
N GLN A 141 9.68 23.81 15.24
CA GLN A 141 9.50 24.80 16.33
C GLN A 141 8.88 24.20 17.59
N HIS A 142 7.99 23.22 17.45
CA HIS A 142 7.35 22.59 18.61
C HIS A 142 8.24 21.56 19.31
N ALA A 143 9.20 20.94 18.60
CA ALA A 143 10.11 19.99 19.21
C ALA A 143 11.14 20.67 20.14
N SER A 144 11.63 21.87 19.81
CA SER A 144 12.59 22.60 20.66
C SER A 144 11.92 23.24 21.88
N ILE A 145 10.73 23.84 21.70
CA ILE A 145 9.95 24.44 22.80
C ILE A 145 9.37 23.35 23.72
N ALA A 146 8.92 22.21 23.17
CA ALA A 146 8.53 21.08 24.00
C ALA A 146 9.75 20.47 24.71
N ALA A 147 10.91 20.35 24.06
CA ALA A 147 12.11 19.82 24.71
C ALA A 147 12.57 20.70 25.88
N SER A 148 12.54 22.03 25.77
CA SER A 148 12.92 22.94 26.85
C SER A 148 11.90 22.98 27.99
N LEU A 149 10.59 23.00 27.68
CA LEU A 149 9.52 22.91 28.69
C LEU A 149 9.49 21.55 29.41
N LEU A 150 9.80 20.46 28.71
CA LEU A 150 9.90 19.13 29.31
C LEU A 150 11.15 19.00 30.18
N GLN A 151 12.27 19.65 29.85
CA GLN A 151 13.49 19.57 30.66
C GLN A 151 13.33 20.21 32.05
N SER A 152 12.65 21.36 32.13
CA SER A 152 12.35 22.03 33.40
C SER A 152 11.30 21.28 34.23
N ASP A 153 10.29 20.69 33.59
CA ASP A 153 9.21 19.98 34.28
C ASP A 153 9.59 18.53 34.67
N PHE A 154 10.54 17.88 33.96
CA PHE A 154 10.97 16.51 34.24
C PHE A 154 11.95 16.43 35.40
N ALA A 155 12.89 17.38 35.49
CA ALA A 155 13.80 17.47 36.63
C ALA A 155 13.04 17.64 37.96
N ALA A 156 11.87 18.29 37.91
CA ALA A 156 10.99 18.47 39.06
C ALA A 156 10.11 17.24 39.40
N ARG A 157 9.93 16.28 38.48
CA ARG A 157 9.05 15.09 38.66
C ARG A 157 9.79 13.77 38.86
N GLN A 158 11.12 13.74 38.73
CA GLN A 158 11.90 12.54 39.03
C GLN A 158 11.86 12.26 40.54
N LYS A 159 11.08 11.25 40.93
CA LYS A 159 11.23 10.62 42.25
C LYS A 159 12.59 9.89 42.26
N PRO A 160 13.41 10.01 43.33
CA PRO A 160 14.67 9.28 43.41
C PRO A 160 14.41 7.77 43.28
N ILE A 161 15.05 7.14 42.29
CA ILE A 161 14.93 5.70 42.04
C ILE A 161 15.88 4.98 43.00
N ASP A 162 15.34 4.00 43.72
CA ASP A 162 16.08 3.19 44.68
C ASP A 162 17.12 2.32 43.93
N PRO A 163 18.40 2.27 44.35
CA PRO A 163 19.46 1.56 43.62
C PRO A 163 19.18 0.06 43.40
N ALA A 164 18.34 -0.55 44.23
CA ALA A 164 17.95 -1.96 44.15
C ALA A 164 16.96 -2.28 43.01
N GLU A 165 16.26 -1.29 42.45
CA GLU A 165 15.33 -1.47 41.32
C GLU A 165 16.05 -1.37 39.95
N ARG A 166 17.36 -1.10 39.97
CA ARG A 166 18.22 -1.01 38.77
C ARG A 166 18.61 -2.38 38.20
N ASP A 167 18.42 -3.44 38.98
CA ASP A 167 18.87 -4.81 38.67
C ASP A 167 17.75 -5.71 38.10
N ALA A 168 17.10 -5.26 37.02
CA ALA A 168 16.54 -6.13 35.97
C ALA A 168 15.98 -5.24 34.84
N PRO A 169 16.53 -5.27 33.61
CA PRO A 169 15.86 -4.66 32.49
C PRO A 169 14.71 -5.59 32.08
N GLU A 170 13.57 -5.53 32.77
CA GLU A 170 12.32 -5.95 32.14
C GLU A 170 12.11 -5.03 30.95
N ASP A 171 12.49 -5.52 29.78
CA ASP A 171 12.25 -4.84 28.54
C ASP A 171 10.74 -4.64 28.41
N VAL A 172 10.29 -3.39 28.56
CA VAL A 172 8.88 -2.94 28.45
C VAL A 172 8.22 -3.48 27.17
N PHE A 173 9.01 -3.86 26.15
CA PHE A 173 8.54 -4.42 24.90
C PHE A 173 8.81 -5.92 24.71
N ALA A 174 9.23 -6.66 25.75
CA ALA A 174 9.48 -8.10 25.70
C ALA A 174 8.23 -8.94 25.40
N ASN A 175 7.05 -8.44 25.77
CA ASN A 175 5.81 -9.17 25.58
C ASN A 175 5.28 -9.01 24.14
N GLU A 176 5.25 -10.10 23.39
CA GLU A 176 4.80 -10.13 21.98
C GLU A 176 3.33 -9.69 21.80
N TYR A 177 2.50 -9.85 22.84
CA TYR A 177 1.08 -9.46 22.87
C TYR A 177 0.81 -8.02 23.36
N LEU A 178 1.81 -7.14 23.28
CA LEU A 178 1.59 -5.70 23.49
C LEU A 178 0.95 -5.07 22.25
N CYS A 179 0.13 -4.06 22.48
CA CYS A 179 -0.50 -3.31 21.39
C CYS A 179 0.56 -2.56 20.57
N PRO A 180 0.64 -2.76 19.24
CA PRO A 180 1.60 -2.06 18.36
C PRO A 180 1.43 -0.53 18.32
N TYR A 181 0.30 -0.02 18.80
CA TYR A 181 0.01 1.41 18.84
C TYR A 181 0.39 2.08 20.16
N CYS A 182 0.08 1.44 21.30
CA CYS A 182 0.17 2.08 22.62
C CYS A 182 0.97 1.29 23.66
N ALA A 183 1.56 0.16 23.29
CA ALA A 183 2.36 -0.70 24.17
C ALA A 183 1.62 -1.24 25.42
N LYS A 184 0.29 -1.18 25.48
CA LYS A 184 -0.48 -1.80 26.57
C LYS A 184 -0.73 -3.29 26.29
N ARG A 185 -0.79 -4.10 27.35
CA ARG A 185 -1.06 -5.54 27.26
C ARG A 185 -2.42 -5.80 26.62
N THR A 186 -2.46 -6.76 25.69
CA THR A 186 -3.69 -7.20 25.01
C THR A 186 -3.82 -8.71 25.11
N ARG A 187 -5.05 -9.24 25.05
CA ARG A 187 -5.30 -10.68 25.03
C ARG A 187 -5.28 -11.21 23.60
N PRO A 188 -4.91 -12.48 23.36
CA PRO A 188 -4.81 -13.08 22.03
C PRO A 188 -6.09 -13.01 21.18
N ASN A 189 -7.27 -12.98 21.81
CA ASN A 189 -8.56 -12.93 21.12
C ASN A 189 -9.12 -11.50 20.95
N ASP A 190 -8.46 -10.48 21.48
CA ASP A 190 -8.95 -9.10 21.37
C ASP A 190 -8.91 -8.62 19.92
N GLN A 191 -10.05 -8.17 19.38
CA GLN A 191 -10.12 -7.58 18.04
C GLN A 191 -9.65 -6.11 18.01
N HIS A 192 -9.88 -5.41 19.12
CA HIS A 192 -9.50 -4.02 19.33
C HIS A 192 -8.73 -3.92 20.65
N CYS A 193 -7.79 -2.98 20.74
CA CYS A 193 -7.08 -2.72 21.99
C CYS A 193 -8.04 -2.11 23.04
N PRO A 194 -8.08 -2.62 24.29
CA PRO A 194 -8.95 -2.07 25.33
C PRO A 194 -8.61 -0.64 25.75
N ALA A 195 -7.39 -0.17 25.44
CA ALA A 195 -6.91 1.12 25.90
C ALA A 195 -6.88 2.21 24.83
N CYS A 196 -6.54 1.88 23.59
CA CYS A 196 -6.52 2.84 22.49
C CYS A 196 -7.65 2.62 21.47
N HIS A 197 -8.47 1.59 21.66
CA HIS A 197 -9.58 1.18 20.78
C HIS A 197 -9.22 0.93 19.31
N LYS A 198 -7.93 0.90 18.97
CA LYS A 198 -7.46 0.61 17.61
C LYS A 198 -7.60 -0.87 17.27
N LYS A 199 -7.89 -1.15 16.00
CA LYS A 199 -8.04 -2.50 15.45
C LYS A 199 -6.70 -3.23 15.47
N LEU A 200 -6.69 -4.45 16.00
CA LEU A 200 -5.48 -5.29 16.10
C LEU A 200 -5.40 -6.33 14.97
N TRP A 201 -6.48 -6.50 14.20
CA TRP A 201 -6.57 -7.49 13.13
C TRP A 201 -6.70 -6.82 11.78
N ILE A 202 -5.81 -7.19 10.87
CA ILE A 202 -5.83 -6.75 9.48
C ILE A 202 -6.15 -7.93 8.56
N HIS A 203 -6.84 -7.63 7.47
CA HIS A 203 -7.15 -8.62 6.44
C HIS A 203 -6.17 -8.38 5.31
N ILE A 204 -5.30 -9.35 5.08
CA ILE A 204 -4.32 -9.28 4.00
C ILE A 204 -4.78 -10.28 2.92
N PRO A 205 -4.79 -9.90 1.63
CA PRO A 205 -5.05 -10.86 0.57
C PRO A 205 -4.02 -11.98 0.67
N ARG A 206 -4.47 -13.24 0.62
CA ARG A 206 -3.59 -14.40 0.78
C ARG A 206 -2.49 -14.44 -0.29
N ARG A 207 -2.82 -14.02 -1.51
CA ARG A 207 -1.85 -13.77 -2.58
C ARG A 207 -1.64 -12.27 -2.79
N ALA A 208 -0.43 -11.81 -2.53
CA ALA A 208 -0.01 -10.44 -2.81
C ALA A 208 -0.02 -10.14 -4.32
N THR A 209 0.40 -11.11 -5.14
CA THR A 209 0.36 -11.01 -6.61
C THR A 209 -0.70 -11.94 -7.19
N PRO A 210 -1.52 -11.48 -8.16
CA PRO A 210 -2.49 -12.34 -8.82
C PRO A 210 -1.78 -13.48 -9.57
N SER A 211 -2.36 -14.68 -9.51
CA SER A 211 -1.86 -15.84 -10.23
C SER A 211 -1.93 -15.68 -11.75
N LYS A 212 -1.14 -16.46 -12.51
CA LYS A 212 -1.27 -16.54 -13.98
C LYS A 212 -2.69 -16.99 -14.40
N LEU A 213 -3.31 -17.82 -13.57
CA LEU A 213 -4.66 -18.32 -13.77
C LEU A 213 -5.68 -17.17 -13.72
N TYR A 214 -5.52 -16.23 -12.78
CA TYR A 214 -6.35 -15.02 -12.73
C TYR A 214 -6.30 -14.23 -14.04
N TYR A 215 -5.11 -14.01 -14.61
CA TYR A 215 -4.98 -13.33 -15.89
C TYR A 215 -5.58 -14.12 -17.04
N PHE A 216 -5.41 -15.45 -17.05
CA PHE A 216 -6.05 -16.33 -18.04
C PHE A 216 -7.58 -16.19 -18.01
N PHE A 217 -8.20 -16.22 -16.83
CA PHE A 217 -9.64 -16.03 -16.69
C PHE A 217 -10.09 -14.62 -17.11
N MET A 218 -9.34 -13.58 -16.75
CA MET A 218 -9.65 -12.21 -17.16
C MET A 218 -9.60 -12.04 -18.68
N TRP A 219 -8.57 -12.63 -19.32
CA TRP A 219 -8.44 -12.66 -20.78
C TRP A 219 -9.57 -13.46 -21.44
N ASN A 220 -9.91 -14.63 -20.91
CA ASN A 220 -10.99 -15.46 -21.42
C ASN A 220 -12.35 -14.76 -21.36
N VAL A 221 -12.68 -14.11 -20.23
CA VAL A 221 -13.91 -13.32 -20.10
C VAL A 221 -13.93 -12.17 -21.11
N GLY A 222 -12.80 -11.46 -21.28
CA GLY A 222 -12.68 -10.39 -22.28
C GLY A 222 -12.90 -10.87 -23.71
N ILE A 223 -12.36 -12.03 -24.08
CA ILE A 223 -12.58 -12.63 -25.40
C ILE A 223 -14.04 -13.00 -25.62
N ASN A 224 -14.70 -13.60 -24.63
CA ASN A 224 -16.11 -13.94 -24.75
C ASN A 224 -16.96 -12.69 -25.02
N ILE A 225 -16.70 -11.59 -24.31
CA ILE A 225 -17.37 -10.31 -24.57
C ILE A 225 -17.11 -9.84 -26.01
N ALA A 226 -15.85 -9.84 -26.46
CA ALA A 226 -15.48 -9.41 -27.81
C ALA A 226 -16.17 -10.25 -28.89
N VAL A 227 -16.17 -11.58 -28.75
CA VAL A 227 -16.84 -12.50 -29.68
C VAL A 227 -18.34 -12.24 -29.74
N ILE A 228 -19.00 -12.04 -28.59
CA ILE A 228 -20.43 -11.75 -28.53
C ILE A 228 -20.75 -10.41 -29.21
N VAL A 229 -19.95 -9.37 -28.97
CA VAL A 229 -20.12 -8.07 -29.61
C VAL A 229 -19.94 -8.17 -31.12
N VAL A 230 -18.90 -8.87 -31.60
CA VAL A 230 -18.70 -9.11 -33.03
C VAL A 230 -19.88 -9.86 -33.63
N MET A 231 -20.40 -10.88 -32.94
CA MET A 231 -21.57 -11.63 -33.39
C MET A 231 -22.84 -10.77 -33.43
N MET A 232 -23.06 -9.89 -32.45
CA MET A 232 -24.16 -8.92 -32.49
C MET A 232 -24.03 -7.94 -33.65
N VAL A 233 -22.83 -7.41 -33.91
CA VAL A 233 -22.58 -6.49 -35.04
C VAL A 233 -22.84 -7.20 -36.36
N LEU A 234 -22.32 -8.42 -36.54
CA LEU A 234 -22.57 -9.24 -37.73
C LEU A 234 -24.07 -9.49 -37.94
N LEU A 235 -24.80 -9.86 -36.88
CA LEU A 235 -26.26 -10.04 -36.95
C LEU A 235 -26.97 -8.76 -37.38
N VAL A 236 -26.60 -7.61 -36.79
CA VAL A 236 -27.17 -6.32 -37.17
C VAL A 236 -26.88 -6.01 -38.63
N LEU A 237 -25.64 -6.17 -39.09
CA LEU A 237 -25.27 -5.93 -40.49
C LEU A 237 -26.05 -6.82 -41.46
N LEU A 238 -26.16 -8.12 -41.18
CA LEU A 238 -26.95 -9.05 -41.99
C LEU A 238 -28.45 -8.71 -41.98
N GLY A 239 -28.97 -8.19 -40.87
CA GLY A 239 -30.35 -7.72 -40.75
C GLY A 239 -30.62 -6.35 -41.38
N LEU A 240 -29.60 -5.59 -41.78
CA LEU A 240 -29.80 -4.33 -42.50
C LEU A 240 -30.25 -4.57 -43.94
N ASP A 241 -29.76 -5.64 -44.58
CA ASP A 241 -29.97 -5.94 -45.99
C ASP A 241 -31.33 -6.58 -46.29
N ASP A 242 -31.95 -7.27 -45.33
CA ASP A 242 -33.24 -7.95 -45.53
C ASP A 242 -34.32 -7.46 -44.54
N HIS A 243 -35.30 -6.73 -45.09
CA HIS A 243 -36.43 -6.19 -44.33
C HIS A 243 -37.32 -7.29 -43.71
N SER A 244 -37.39 -8.47 -44.31
CA SER A 244 -38.16 -9.62 -43.79
C SER A 244 -37.50 -10.19 -42.53
N VAL A 245 -36.18 -10.35 -42.58
CA VAL A 245 -35.37 -10.84 -41.44
C VAL A 245 -35.41 -9.84 -40.29
N ARG A 246 -35.27 -8.55 -40.56
CA ARG A 246 -35.29 -7.48 -39.55
C ARG A 246 -36.61 -7.42 -38.77
N ASN A 247 -37.74 -7.65 -39.43
CA ASN A 247 -39.06 -7.61 -38.79
C ASN A 247 -39.47 -8.94 -38.13
N SER A 248 -38.60 -9.94 -38.15
CA SER A 248 -38.85 -11.20 -37.45
C SER A 248 -38.65 -11.04 -35.95
N GLY A 249 -39.59 -11.54 -35.14
CA GLY A 249 -39.44 -11.55 -33.67
C GLY A 249 -38.22 -12.37 -33.21
N LEU A 250 -37.78 -13.33 -34.03
CA LEU A 250 -36.60 -14.16 -33.77
C LEU A 250 -35.30 -13.33 -33.81
N PHE A 251 -35.19 -12.37 -34.74
CA PHE A 251 -34.03 -11.48 -34.84
C PHE A 251 -33.78 -10.69 -33.55
N TYR A 252 -34.82 -10.02 -33.03
CA TYR A 252 -34.74 -9.29 -31.76
C TYR A 252 -34.57 -10.22 -30.56
N GLY A 253 -35.18 -11.41 -30.57
CA GLY A 253 -34.99 -12.43 -29.53
C GLY A 253 -33.53 -12.88 -29.40
N VAL A 254 -32.85 -13.14 -30.52
CA VAL A 254 -31.42 -13.50 -30.51
C VAL A 254 -30.56 -12.31 -30.04
N LEU A 255 -30.81 -11.10 -30.55
CA LEU A 255 -30.04 -9.92 -30.17
C LEU A 255 -30.14 -9.60 -28.66
N THR A 256 -31.34 -9.72 -28.10
CA THR A 256 -31.58 -9.53 -26.66
C THR A 256 -30.89 -10.61 -25.83
N ALA A 257 -30.94 -11.88 -26.25
CA ALA A 257 -30.23 -12.96 -25.57
C ALA A 257 -28.70 -12.71 -25.55
N LEU A 258 -28.11 -12.32 -26.68
CA LEU A 258 -26.68 -11.98 -26.76
C LEU A 258 -26.32 -10.78 -25.88
N GLY A 259 -27.17 -9.75 -25.85
CA GLY A 259 -27.00 -8.61 -24.96
C GLY A 259 -26.98 -8.99 -23.48
N LEU A 260 -27.88 -9.88 -23.05
CA LEU A 260 -27.91 -10.38 -21.66
C LEU A 260 -26.66 -11.19 -21.31
N ILE A 261 -26.18 -12.04 -22.23
CA ILE A 261 -24.96 -12.82 -22.03
C ILE A 261 -23.73 -11.89 -21.96
N ALA A 262 -23.63 -10.89 -22.83
CA ALA A 262 -22.57 -9.88 -22.77
C ALA A 262 -22.60 -9.09 -21.46
N ALA A 263 -23.79 -8.71 -20.97
CA ALA A 263 -23.96 -8.04 -19.70
C ALA A 263 -23.48 -8.91 -18.53
N TYR A 264 -23.82 -10.21 -18.51
CA TYR A 264 -23.34 -11.16 -17.51
C TYR A 264 -21.81 -11.23 -17.47
N TYR A 265 -21.14 -11.40 -18.62
CA TYR A 265 -19.68 -11.45 -18.68
C TYR A 265 -19.04 -10.12 -18.29
N THR A 266 -19.66 -8.99 -18.61
CA THR A 266 -19.19 -7.65 -18.19
C THR A 266 -19.25 -7.50 -16.67
N VAL A 267 -20.32 -7.95 -16.02
CA VAL A 267 -20.45 -7.95 -14.56
C VAL A 267 -19.36 -8.82 -13.93
N ILE A 268 -19.09 -10.01 -14.48
CA ILE A 268 -18.00 -10.87 -14.00
C ILE A 268 -16.64 -10.21 -14.18
N LEU A 269 -16.38 -9.58 -15.32
CA LEU A 269 -15.12 -8.88 -15.60
C LEU A 269 -14.86 -7.76 -14.59
N ILE A 270 -15.89 -6.93 -14.32
CA ILE A 270 -15.83 -5.88 -13.31
C ILE A 270 -15.60 -6.48 -11.91
N GLY A 271 -16.27 -7.60 -11.61
CA GLY A 271 -16.11 -8.32 -10.35
C GLY A 271 -14.70 -8.84 -10.13
N TYR A 272 -14.08 -9.39 -11.18
CA TYR A 272 -12.70 -9.86 -11.13
C TYR A 272 -11.73 -8.69 -10.95
N PHE A 273 -11.91 -7.61 -11.71
CA PHE A 273 -11.08 -6.41 -11.61
C PHE A 273 -11.11 -5.79 -10.21
N LYS A 274 -12.28 -5.75 -9.57
CA LYS A 274 -12.44 -5.26 -8.19
C LYS A 274 -12.21 -6.32 -7.10
N ARG A 275 -11.85 -7.55 -7.46
CA ARG A 275 -11.70 -8.71 -6.56
C ARG A 275 -12.90 -8.96 -5.64
N TRP A 276 -14.12 -8.87 -6.18
CA TRP A 276 -15.36 -9.06 -5.42
C TRP A 276 -15.66 -10.55 -5.19
N ARG A 277 -15.64 -10.97 -3.92
CA ARG A 277 -15.89 -12.36 -3.52
C ARG A 277 -17.26 -12.89 -3.94
N ILE A 278 -18.28 -12.04 -3.87
CA ILE A 278 -19.67 -12.43 -4.20
C ILE A 278 -19.75 -12.86 -5.66
N LEU A 279 -19.16 -12.09 -6.57
CA LEU A 279 -19.16 -12.41 -8.00
C LEU A 279 -18.32 -13.64 -8.34
N TYR A 280 -17.23 -13.88 -7.60
CA TYR A 280 -16.48 -15.14 -7.69
C TYR A 280 -17.37 -16.34 -7.33
N TYR A 281 -18.03 -16.34 -6.16
CA TYR A 281 -18.87 -17.48 -5.76
C TYR A 281 -20.10 -17.66 -6.66
N LEU A 282 -20.69 -16.58 -7.15
CA LEU A 282 -21.76 -16.67 -8.16
C LEU A 282 -21.28 -17.34 -9.44
N ASN A 283 -20.04 -17.05 -9.88
CA ASN A 283 -19.45 -17.72 -11.04
C ASN A 283 -19.16 -19.20 -10.76
N VAL A 284 -18.70 -19.56 -9.54
CA VAL A 284 -18.56 -20.97 -9.13
C VAL A 284 -19.92 -21.69 -9.23
N VAL A 285 -21.00 -21.10 -8.71
CA VAL A 285 -22.35 -21.68 -8.79
C VAL A 285 -22.80 -21.82 -10.25
N ALA A 286 -22.58 -20.80 -11.08
CA ALA A 286 -22.90 -20.87 -12.50
C ALA A 286 -22.12 -21.99 -13.22
N ALA A 287 -20.84 -22.18 -12.91
CA ALA A 287 -20.03 -23.26 -13.45
C ALA A 287 -20.57 -24.65 -13.05
N VAL A 288 -21.03 -24.82 -11.80
CA VAL A 288 -21.65 -26.08 -11.35
C VAL A 288 -22.96 -26.34 -12.10
N LEU A 289 -23.81 -25.32 -12.26
CA LEU A 289 -25.07 -25.46 -13.01
C LEU A 289 -24.81 -25.83 -14.48
N LEU A 290 -23.83 -25.19 -15.12
CA LEU A 290 -23.45 -25.50 -16.49
C LEU A 290 -22.88 -26.92 -16.62
N MET A 291 -22.06 -27.36 -15.67
CA MET A 291 -21.53 -28.72 -15.62
C MET A 291 -22.66 -29.75 -15.43
N ALA A 292 -23.62 -29.49 -14.55
CA ALA A 292 -24.78 -30.35 -14.33
C ALA A 292 -25.67 -30.43 -15.59
N GLN A 293 -25.90 -29.31 -16.26
CA GLN A 293 -26.64 -29.27 -17.52
C GLN A 293 -25.91 -30.03 -18.64
N ALA A 294 -24.59 -29.89 -18.75
CA ALA A 294 -23.79 -30.67 -19.69
C ALA A 294 -23.89 -32.18 -19.40
N GLY A 295 -23.84 -32.59 -18.13
CA GLY A 295 -24.03 -33.99 -17.73
C GLY A 295 -25.42 -34.53 -18.08
N ALA A 296 -26.47 -33.75 -17.83
CA ALA A 296 -27.84 -34.12 -18.20
C ALA A 296 -27.99 -34.27 -19.72
N ASN A 297 -27.39 -33.38 -20.51
CA ASN A 297 -27.40 -33.45 -21.97
C ASN A 297 -26.72 -34.71 -22.50
N VAL A 298 -25.62 -35.17 -21.87
CA VAL A 298 -24.96 -36.44 -22.23
C VAL A 298 -25.89 -37.63 -21.99
N LEU A 299 -26.60 -37.65 -20.86
CA LEU A 299 -27.53 -38.72 -20.53
C LEU A 299 -28.70 -38.78 -21.54
N ILE A 300 -29.22 -37.62 -21.93
CA ILE A 300 -30.31 -37.52 -22.91
C ILE A 300 -29.82 -37.89 -24.32
N SER A 301 -28.63 -37.43 -24.72
CA SER A 301 -28.08 -37.70 -26.05
C SER A 301 -27.70 -39.17 -26.27
N SER A 302 -27.41 -39.87 -25.17
CA SER A 302 -27.20 -41.32 -25.12
C SER A 302 -28.37 -42.16 -25.64
N LEU A 303 -29.57 -41.59 -25.62
CA LEU A 303 -30.78 -42.26 -26.08
C LEU A 303 -31.08 -42.00 -27.58
N ARG A 304 -30.33 -41.11 -28.24
CA ARG A 304 -30.72 -40.58 -29.56
C ARG A 304 -29.72 -40.91 -30.68
N SER A 305 -28.41 -40.72 -30.47
CA SER A 305 -27.39 -41.13 -31.45
C SER A 305 -25.99 -41.22 -30.84
N SER A 306 -25.20 -42.21 -31.29
CA SER A 306 -23.83 -42.44 -30.81
C SER A 306 -22.90 -41.23 -31.04
N GLY A 307 -23.07 -40.48 -32.13
CA GLY A 307 -22.25 -39.30 -32.42
C GLY A 307 -22.48 -38.14 -31.44
N SER A 308 -23.72 -37.95 -30.97
CA SER A 308 -24.06 -36.91 -30.00
C SER A 308 -23.58 -37.21 -28.58
N MET A 309 -23.29 -38.48 -28.27
CA MET A 309 -22.67 -38.90 -27.01
C MET A 309 -21.22 -38.45 -26.91
N PHE A 310 -20.42 -38.64 -27.98
CA PHE A 310 -19.01 -38.27 -27.98
C PHE A 310 -18.81 -36.76 -27.82
N CYS A 311 -19.56 -35.94 -28.55
CA CYS A 311 -19.48 -34.48 -28.44
C CYS A 311 -19.91 -33.97 -27.05
N GLY A 312 -21.01 -34.52 -26.51
CA GLY A 312 -21.47 -34.18 -25.16
C GLY A 312 -20.44 -34.58 -24.09
N GLY A 313 -19.84 -35.77 -24.21
CA GLY A 313 -18.82 -36.25 -23.28
C GLY A 313 -17.59 -35.35 -23.23
N ILE A 314 -17.11 -34.88 -24.39
CA ILE A 314 -15.98 -33.93 -24.46
C ILE A 314 -16.33 -32.61 -23.75
N MET A 315 -17.52 -32.07 -23.98
CA MET A 315 -17.96 -30.82 -23.33
C MET A 315 -18.10 -30.97 -21.81
N PHE A 316 -18.56 -32.13 -21.34
CA PHE A 316 -18.63 -32.42 -19.91
C PHE A 316 -17.24 -32.50 -19.26
N LEU A 317 -16.28 -33.15 -19.91
CA LEU A 317 -14.89 -33.21 -19.45
C LEU A 317 -14.25 -31.82 -19.39
N LEU A 318 -14.45 -30.99 -20.42
CA LEU A 318 -13.98 -29.60 -20.42
C LEU A 318 -14.64 -28.79 -19.30
N GLY A 319 -15.93 -29.02 -19.02
CA GLY A 319 -16.64 -28.41 -17.90
C GLY A 319 -16.05 -28.78 -16.53
N ILE A 320 -15.67 -30.05 -16.34
CA ILE A 320 -14.99 -30.50 -15.12
C ILE A 320 -13.63 -29.80 -14.97
N VAL A 321 -12.82 -29.76 -16.03
CA VAL A 321 -11.52 -29.06 -16.00
C VAL A 321 -11.71 -27.57 -15.68
N TRP A 322 -12.68 -26.92 -16.32
CA TRP A 322 -13.01 -25.52 -16.07
C TRP A 322 -13.45 -25.27 -14.61
N PHE A 323 -14.26 -26.17 -14.04
CA PHE A 323 -14.67 -26.11 -12.64
C PHE A 323 -13.48 -26.28 -11.68
N PHE A 324 -12.57 -27.22 -11.91
CA PHE A 324 -11.38 -27.32 -11.06
C PHE A 324 -10.45 -26.11 -11.19
N MET A 325 -10.33 -25.52 -12.39
CA MET A 325 -9.62 -24.26 -12.58
C MET A 325 -10.26 -23.11 -11.79
N ILE A 326 -11.61 -22.99 -11.78
CA ILE A 326 -12.29 -21.93 -11.04
C ILE A 326 -12.16 -22.09 -9.51
N LEU A 327 -12.12 -23.33 -9.00
CA LEU A 327 -11.86 -23.59 -7.59
C LEU A 327 -10.44 -23.16 -7.18
N ASN A 328 -9.43 -23.48 -8.00
CA ASN A 328 -8.04 -23.09 -7.74
C ASN A 328 -7.85 -21.56 -7.75
N LEU A 329 -8.66 -20.85 -8.56
CA LEU A 329 -8.69 -19.39 -8.60
C LEU A 329 -9.17 -18.77 -7.27
N GLY A 330 -9.86 -19.52 -6.41
CA GLY A 330 -10.40 -19.01 -5.14
C GLY A 330 -9.35 -18.44 -4.18
N GLU A 331 -8.11 -18.93 -4.27
CA GLU A 331 -6.98 -18.44 -3.48
C GLU A 331 -6.61 -16.98 -3.78
N ASP A 332 -6.88 -16.48 -4.99
CA ASP A 332 -6.66 -15.08 -5.37
C ASP A 332 -7.71 -14.12 -4.77
N PHE A 333 -8.86 -14.65 -4.37
CA PHE A 333 -9.96 -13.91 -3.74
C PHE A 333 -10.06 -14.15 -2.22
N ALA A 334 -9.19 -14.99 -1.67
CA ALA A 334 -9.11 -15.30 -0.25
C ALA A 334 -8.34 -14.22 0.53
N TYR A 335 -8.83 -13.92 1.74
CA TYR A 335 -8.18 -13.01 2.69
C TYR A 335 -7.88 -13.77 3.97
N ASP A 336 -6.64 -13.67 4.43
CA ASP A 336 -6.24 -14.20 5.72
C ASP A 336 -6.27 -13.08 6.76
N LYS A 337 -6.73 -13.43 7.95
CA LYS A 337 -6.80 -12.53 9.11
C LYS A 337 -5.48 -12.64 9.86
N TYR A 338 -4.73 -11.54 9.90
CA TYR A 338 -3.48 -11.45 10.64
C TYR A 338 -3.64 -10.52 11.84
N ARG A 339 -3.13 -10.96 12.99
CA ARG A 339 -3.00 -10.12 14.17
C ARG A 339 -1.72 -9.30 14.06
N LEU A 340 -1.82 -8.01 14.34
CA LEU A 340 -0.65 -7.14 14.48
C LEU A 340 0.06 -7.50 15.79
N ILE A 341 1.29 -7.93 15.66
CA ILE A 341 2.15 -8.37 16.75
C ILE A 341 3.26 -7.34 16.96
N LEU A 342 3.65 -7.10 18.21
CA LEU A 342 4.78 -6.23 18.50
C LEU A 342 6.10 -7.02 18.37
N ARG A 343 6.64 -7.08 17.15
CA ARG A 343 7.93 -7.70 16.85
C ARG A 343 8.66 -6.87 15.81
N VAL A 344 9.99 -6.80 15.91
CA VAL A 344 10.80 -6.21 14.85
C VAL A 344 10.72 -7.10 13.61
N ASP A 345 10.40 -6.50 12.47
CA ASP A 345 10.31 -7.24 11.23
C ASP A 345 11.63 -7.95 10.87
N PRO A 346 11.57 -9.26 10.53
CA PRO A 346 12.76 -10.10 10.39
C PRO A 346 13.56 -9.85 9.10
N ASP A 347 12.94 -9.23 8.10
CA ASP A 347 13.54 -8.89 6.82
C ASP A 347 14.50 -7.68 6.90
N VAL A 348 14.41 -6.88 7.97
CA VAL A 348 15.23 -5.66 8.11
C VAL A 348 16.43 -5.91 9.01
N LYS A 349 17.64 -5.75 8.45
CA LYS A 349 18.89 -5.93 9.18
C LYS A 349 19.73 -4.67 9.32
N THR A 350 19.57 -3.66 8.47
CA THR A 350 20.41 -2.46 8.43
C THR A 350 19.82 -1.34 9.29
N SER A 351 20.66 -0.56 9.96
CA SER A 351 20.23 0.54 10.85
C SER A 351 19.37 1.58 10.12
N LYS A 352 19.83 2.07 8.95
CA LYS A 352 19.05 3.02 8.13
C LYS A 352 17.68 2.48 7.73
N THR A 353 17.59 1.22 7.28
CA THR A 353 16.31 0.62 6.87
C THR A 353 15.38 0.39 8.05
N LEU A 354 15.91 0.12 9.25
CA LEU A 354 15.14 0.09 10.50
C LEU A 354 14.55 1.47 10.83
N VAL A 355 15.32 2.55 10.71
CA VAL A 355 14.81 3.92 10.91
C VAL A 355 13.72 4.27 9.90
N HIS A 356 13.95 3.99 8.61
CA HIS A 356 12.95 4.24 7.57
C HIS A 356 11.65 3.48 7.84
N ARG A 357 11.75 2.21 8.25
CA ARG A 357 10.58 1.42 8.59
C ARG A 357 9.88 1.91 9.86
N GLY A 358 10.63 2.31 10.88
CA GLY A 358 10.12 2.99 12.05
C GLY A 358 9.34 4.26 11.69
N ASN A 359 9.87 5.07 10.77
CA ASN A 359 9.21 6.28 10.25
C ASN A 359 7.89 5.95 9.55
N HIS A 360 7.86 4.88 8.75
CA HIS A 360 6.63 4.43 8.11
C HIS A 360 5.58 3.96 9.15
N TYR A 361 5.99 3.28 10.22
CA TYR A 361 5.09 2.88 11.31
C TYR A 361 4.60 4.05 12.16
N SER A 362 5.45 5.04 12.44
CA SER A 362 5.09 6.23 13.21
C SER A 362 4.08 7.11 12.47
N GLN A 363 4.20 7.24 11.13
CA GLN A 363 3.21 7.92 10.29
C GLN A 363 1.82 7.27 10.36
N ARG A 364 1.75 5.95 10.54
CA ARG A 364 0.48 5.20 10.76
C ARG A 364 0.03 5.21 12.23
N GLY A 365 0.74 5.91 13.10
CA GLY A 365 0.48 6.03 14.53
C GLY A 365 0.74 4.74 15.32
N MET A 366 1.52 3.80 14.77
CA MET A 366 1.98 2.57 15.44
C MET A 366 3.26 2.87 16.23
N TRP A 367 3.15 3.71 17.25
CA TRP A 367 4.30 4.24 17.98
C TRP A 367 5.09 3.18 18.76
N ALA A 368 4.42 2.14 19.28
CA ALA A 368 5.11 1.06 19.99
C ALA A 368 5.95 0.21 19.03
N LEU A 369 5.40 -0.11 17.86
CA LEU A 369 6.13 -0.82 16.82
C LEU A 369 7.29 0.04 16.29
N ALA A 370 7.04 1.32 16.02
CA ALA A 370 8.09 2.25 15.61
C ALA A 370 9.23 2.34 16.64
N ALA A 371 8.91 2.43 17.93
CA ALA A 371 9.90 2.46 19.02
C ALA A 371 10.80 1.20 19.03
N MET A 372 10.24 0.02 18.74
CA MET A 372 11.03 -1.22 18.62
C MET A 372 12.03 -1.17 17.46
N HIS A 373 11.60 -0.65 16.30
CA HIS A 373 12.49 -0.47 15.15
C HIS A 373 13.59 0.57 15.42
N TYR A 374 13.24 1.71 16.02
CA TYR A 374 14.21 2.74 16.38
C TYR A 374 15.21 2.27 17.44
N ARG A 375 14.75 1.53 18.44
CA ARG A 375 15.65 0.98 19.47
C ARG A 375 16.67 0.03 18.86
N ARG A 376 16.23 -0.85 17.95
CA ARG A 376 17.16 -1.76 17.25
C ARG A 376 18.12 -1.00 16.35
N ALA A 377 17.66 0.07 15.68
CA ALA A 377 18.53 0.95 14.89
C ALA A 377 19.59 1.65 15.76
N ALA A 378 19.18 2.25 16.88
CA ALA A 378 20.08 2.89 17.84
C ALA A 378 21.11 1.90 18.42
N GLY A 379 20.71 0.64 18.66
CA GLY A 379 21.65 -0.41 19.07
C GLY A 379 22.66 -0.82 17.99
N GLN A 380 22.34 -0.64 16.70
CA GLN A 380 23.27 -0.93 15.59
C GLN A 380 24.17 0.25 15.24
N SER A 381 23.71 1.48 15.49
CA SER A 381 24.47 2.70 15.24
C SER A 381 24.42 3.60 16.47
N PRO A 382 25.20 3.28 17.51
CA PRO A 382 25.19 4.06 18.76
C PRO A 382 25.55 5.52 18.55
N ASP A 383 26.39 5.82 17.56
CA ASP A 383 26.92 7.16 17.29
C ASP A 383 25.99 8.04 16.44
N ASP A 384 24.87 7.51 15.93
CA ASP A 384 23.93 8.30 15.13
C ASP A 384 22.90 9.00 16.02
N ILE A 385 23.06 10.32 16.14
CA ILE A 385 22.14 11.19 16.89
C ILE A 385 20.68 11.06 16.42
N ASN A 386 20.43 10.84 15.12
CA ASN A 386 19.08 10.76 14.58
C ASN A 386 18.33 9.52 15.08
N CYS A 387 19.04 8.41 15.29
CA CYS A 387 18.46 7.19 15.84
C CYS A 387 17.95 7.41 17.28
N HIS A 388 18.72 8.11 18.12
CA HIS A 388 18.34 8.42 19.49
C HIS A 388 17.22 9.48 19.58
N LEU A 389 17.25 10.49 18.71
CA LEU A 389 16.18 11.50 18.65
C LEU A 389 14.85 10.91 18.18
N THR A 390 14.86 10.05 17.15
CA THR A 390 13.64 9.37 16.66
C THR A 390 13.11 8.37 17.69
N LEU A 391 13.99 7.69 18.43
CA LEU A 391 13.61 6.85 19.57
C LEU A 391 12.97 7.66 20.70
N ALA A 392 13.57 8.78 21.10
CA ALA A 392 13.05 9.67 22.13
C ALA A 392 11.64 10.18 21.77
N LEU A 393 11.43 10.57 20.51
CA LEU A 393 10.13 10.99 19.99
C LEU A 393 9.10 9.88 20.10
N ALA A 394 9.46 8.62 19.76
CA ALA A 394 8.55 7.49 19.86
C ALA A 394 8.17 7.19 21.33
N TYR A 395 9.11 7.25 22.26
CA TYR A 395 8.83 7.11 23.70
C TYR A 395 7.96 8.22 24.25
N LEU A 396 8.17 9.46 23.81
CA LEU A 396 7.36 10.60 24.21
C LEU A 396 5.88 10.38 23.79
N ARG A 397 5.66 9.87 22.57
CA ARG A 397 4.31 9.54 22.06
C ARG A 397 3.64 8.38 22.78
N LEU A 398 4.41 7.52 23.44
CA LEU A 398 3.92 6.43 24.29
C LEU A 398 3.74 6.85 25.75
N ASN A 399 4.03 8.11 26.10
CA ASN A 399 4.08 8.63 27.47
C ASN A 399 5.08 7.88 28.37
N LEU A 400 6.19 7.39 27.81
CA LEU A 400 7.27 6.73 28.53
C LEU A 400 8.36 7.74 28.89
N PHE A 401 8.07 8.60 29.86
CA PHE A 401 8.88 9.78 30.20
C PHE A 401 10.30 9.44 30.66
N ASP A 402 10.48 8.40 31.47
CA ASP A 402 11.81 8.00 31.97
C ASP A 402 12.75 7.60 30.81
N LYS A 403 12.25 6.75 29.90
CA LYS A 403 13.00 6.31 28.72
C LYS A 403 13.24 7.42 27.70
N THR A 404 12.32 8.38 27.59
CA THR A 404 12.53 9.57 26.77
C THR A 404 13.72 10.38 27.28
N ALA A 405 13.83 10.58 28.60
CA ALA A 405 14.94 11.30 29.20
C ALA A 405 16.29 10.59 28.93
N GLU A 406 16.33 9.27 29.06
CA GLU A 406 17.51 8.45 28.73
C GLU A 406 17.94 8.61 27.27
N ALA A 407 17.01 8.47 26.33
CA ALA A 407 17.32 8.59 24.90
C ALA A 407 17.78 10.02 24.50
N LEU A 408 17.21 11.06 25.13
CA LEU A 408 17.65 12.44 24.93
C LEU A 408 19.02 12.72 25.54
N ALA A 409 19.32 12.13 26.70
CA ALA A 409 20.64 12.23 27.30
C ALA A 409 21.70 11.62 26.37
N GLU A 410 21.39 10.50 25.73
CA GLU A 410 22.29 9.87 24.76
C GLU A 410 22.52 10.70 23.52
N ALA A 411 21.44 11.24 22.93
CA ALA A 411 21.54 12.16 21.81
C ALA A 411 22.42 13.38 22.15
N ARG A 412 22.32 13.89 23.38
CA ARG A 412 23.14 15.00 23.87
C ARG A 412 24.61 14.60 24.03
N ARG A 413 24.90 13.41 24.55
CA ARG A 413 26.28 12.90 24.64
C ARG A 413 26.96 12.87 23.28
N ILE A 414 26.28 12.32 22.27
CA ILE A 414 26.80 12.26 20.89
C ILE A 414 27.02 13.65 20.32
N SER A 415 26.09 14.58 20.56
CA SER A 415 26.26 15.96 20.08
C SER A 415 27.49 16.67 20.63
N THR A 416 27.83 16.42 21.89
CA THR A 416 29.00 17.03 22.51
C THR A 416 30.32 16.40 22.04
N ILE A 417 30.27 15.23 21.40
CA ILE A 417 31.44 14.49 20.91
C ILE A 417 31.79 14.89 19.47
N ASP A 418 30.81 15.26 18.65
CA ASP A 418 31.02 15.68 17.25
C ASP A 418 30.64 17.15 17.00
N PRO A 419 31.57 18.11 17.22
CA PRO A 419 31.34 19.53 16.94
C PRO A 419 31.24 19.87 15.43
N LEU A 420 31.54 18.93 14.51
CA LEU A 420 31.36 19.13 13.06
C LEU A 420 29.90 18.92 12.63
N LEU A 421 29.14 18.06 13.32
CA LEU A 421 27.69 17.91 13.14
C LEU A 421 26.91 19.15 13.60
N GLU A 422 27.49 19.95 14.50
CA GLU A 422 26.98 21.24 14.95
C GLU A 422 26.97 22.32 13.84
N ASN A 423 27.69 22.08 12.75
CA ASN A 423 27.76 22.94 11.56
C ASN A 423 27.09 22.35 10.30
N SER A 424 26.58 21.12 10.38
CA SER A 424 25.80 20.47 9.32
C SER A 424 24.45 21.18 9.12
N PRO A 425 23.84 21.20 7.92
CA PRO A 425 22.49 21.77 7.71
C PRO A 425 21.36 21.09 8.52
N TRP A 426 21.69 20.05 9.28
CA TRP A 426 20.82 19.37 10.25
C TRP A 426 21.16 19.70 11.71
N SER A 427 22.07 20.64 11.96
CA SER A 427 22.44 21.11 13.29
C SER A 427 21.32 21.93 13.90
N TRP A 428 20.92 21.53 15.10
CA TRP A 428 19.88 22.17 15.89
C TRP A 428 20.42 23.36 16.72
N SER A 429 21.73 23.61 16.68
CA SER A 429 22.43 24.59 17.52
C SER A 429 22.57 26.00 16.91
N LYS A 430 22.53 26.15 15.58
CA LYS A 430 22.90 27.44 14.94
C LYS A 430 21.80 28.49 14.78
N ASN A 431 20.55 28.15 15.12
CA ASN A 431 19.43 29.12 15.12
C ASN A 431 18.83 29.33 16.52
N ALA A 432 19.60 29.02 17.56
CA ALA A 432 19.17 29.12 18.96
C ALA A 432 20.01 30.16 19.73
N GLU A 433 20.40 31.27 19.08
CA GLU A 433 20.78 32.47 19.82
C GLU A 433 19.50 33.28 20.12
N PRO A 434 19.21 33.58 21.39
CA PRO A 434 18.12 34.46 21.77
C PRO A 434 18.58 35.92 21.62
N ASP A 435 17.85 36.72 20.84
CA ASP A 435 17.90 38.18 20.97
C ASP A 435 17.13 38.60 22.24
N TRP A 436 17.66 38.23 23.42
CA TRP A 436 17.64 38.98 24.68
C TRP A 436 18.35 38.22 25.81
#